data_AF-A0A9X1YGV5-F1
#
_entry.id   AF-A0A9X1YGV5-F1
#
_cell.length_a   1.000
_cell.length_b   1.000
_cell.length_c   1.000
_cell.angle_alpha   90.00
_cell.angle_beta   90.00
_cell.angle_gamma   90.00
#
_symmetry.space_group_name_H-M   'P 1'
#
loop_
_entity.id
_entity.type
_entity.pdbx_description
1 polymer ?
#
loop_
_entity_poly.entity_id
_entity_poly.type
_entity_poly.pdbx_seq_one_letter_code
_entity_poly.pdbx_strand_id
1 'polypeptide(L)'
;MIDITLQNFENDLLHDSMQQPILLDIWAPWCGPCKALGPMLEKLETAYEGRFKLAKLNSDEQPEIAGQLSQAFGVRSIPFCVMFHQGQPVDGFVGAIPESEIRAFLDKHVPGADELAAGQDAEAAEALLAEGDTDSALAKLQEAVAIDPANESARFDYLRLLIETSRSNPELLAQARQAYQPVAQRVLPNARFDAIGHWLDASEKAVTARSHDELAAAIATNKRDFDARFELAQSFFAAGAFTQALDELLEILMRDKSWNGELARKVYVGILELMTKPAPKAAPEKSAADKPKLELTGHSAAVGADPVVDQYRRRLSMTVLS
;
A
#
# COMPACT_ATOMS: atom_id res chain seq x y z
N MET A 1 -26.86 8.23 2.51
CA MET A 1 -27.47 8.47 3.83
C MET A 1 -28.08 7.22 4.46
N ILE A 2 -27.63 6.88 5.67
CA ILE A 2 -28.16 5.79 6.48
C ILE A 2 -28.37 6.27 7.93
N ASP A 3 -29.46 5.83 8.57
CA ASP A 3 -29.66 6.04 10.00
C ASP A 3 -29.03 4.89 10.78
N ILE A 4 -28.14 5.23 11.70
CA ILE A 4 -27.43 4.28 12.54
C ILE A 4 -28.25 3.96 13.79
N THR A 5 -28.33 2.68 14.09
CA THR A 5 -28.95 2.11 15.28
C THR A 5 -27.98 1.11 15.90
N LEU A 6 -28.26 0.66 17.13
CA LEU A 6 -27.45 -0.38 17.77
C LEU A 6 -27.35 -1.67 16.95
N GLN A 7 -28.38 -2.00 16.16
CA GLN A 7 -28.42 -3.23 15.37
C GLN A 7 -27.51 -3.17 14.14
N ASN A 8 -27.33 -2.00 13.53
CA ASN A 8 -26.55 -1.86 12.30
C ASN A 8 -25.21 -1.13 12.49
N PHE A 9 -24.91 -0.64 13.69
CA PHE A 9 -23.67 0.05 14.01
C PHE A 9 -22.40 -0.73 13.58
N GLU A 10 -22.35 -2.03 13.86
CA GLU A 10 -21.16 -2.84 13.55
C GLU A 10 -20.96 -3.00 12.04
N ASN A 11 -22.02 -3.31 11.30
CA ASN A 11 -21.92 -3.55 9.85
C ASN A 11 -21.88 -2.24 9.06
N ASP A 12 -22.88 -1.38 9.24
CA ASP A 12 -23.11 -0.26 8.33
C ASP A 12 -22.28 0.99 8.68
N LEU A 13 -21.62 0.99 9.85
CA LEU A 13 -20.68 2.03 10.25
C LEU A 13 -19.26 1.49 10.37
N LEU A 14 -19.00 0.53 11.28
CA LEU A 14 -17.62 0.07 11.47
C LEU A 14 -17.09 -0.70 10.25
N HIS A 15 -17.79 -1.73 9.79
CA HIS A 15 -17.34 -2.53 8.65
C HIS A 15 -17.29 -1.72 7.36
N ASP A 16 -18.35 -0.98 7.03
CA ASP A 16 -18.35 -0.10 5.84
C ASP A 16 -17.21 0.94 5.89
N SER A 17 -16.85 1.45 7.08
CA SER A 17 -15.74 2.41 7.22
C SER A 17 -14.35 1.85 6.93
N MET A 18 -14.21 0.52 6.83
CA MET A 18 -12.98 -0.13 6.34
C MET A 18 -12.76 0.11 4.85
N GLN A 19 -13.85 0.28 4.08
CA GLN A 19 -13.81 0.45 2.63
C GLN A 19 -13.90 1.92 2.23
N GLN A 20 -14.69 2.72 2.94
CA GLN A 20 -14.97 4.10 2.59
C GLN A 20 -15.15 4.96 3.86
N PRO A 21 -14.54 6.14 3.98
CA PRO A 21 -14.76 7.02 5.12
C PRO A 21 -16.24 7.33 5.36
N ILE A 22 -16.68 7.28 6.62
CA ILE A 22 -18.07 7.57 7.02
C ILE A 22 -18.08 8.73 8.01
N LEU A 23 -18.79 9.80 7.65
CA LEU A 23 -19.08 10.89 8.57
C LEU A 23 -20.39 10.61 9.30
N LEU A 24 -20.33 10.41 10.61
CA LEU A 24 -21.50 10.22 11.46
C LEU A 24 -21.96 11.57 12.05
N ASP A 25 -23.13 12.05 11.64
CA ASP A 25 -23.80 13.23 12.21
C ASP A 25 -24.69 12.83 13.39
N ILE A 26 -24.28 13.19 14.61
CA ILE A 26 -25.04 12.97 15.84
C ILE A 26 -25.91 14.20 16.10
N TRP A 27 -27.22 14.00 15.99
CA TRP A 27 -28.22 15.08 15.98
C TRP A 27 -29.44 14.75 16.86
N ALA A 28 -30.32 15.73 17.05
CA ALA A 28 -31.64 15.53 17.65
C ALA A 28 -32.68 16.51 17.08
N PRO A 29 -34.00 16.21 17.12
CA PRO A 29 -35.03 17.06 16.51
C PRO A 29 -35.13 18.47 17.09
N TRP A 30 -34.80 18.61 18.38
CA TRP A 30 -34.82 19.87 19.13
C TRP A 30 -33.56 20.71 18.92
N CYS A 31 -32.52 20.16 18.30
CA CYS A 31 -31.26 20.84 18.06
C CYS A 31 -31.40 21.85 16.91
N GLY A 32 -31.46 23.14 17.23
CA GLY A 32 -31.52 24.24 16.26
C GLY A 32 -30.35 24.23 15.25
N PRO A 33 -29.08 24.22 15.70
CA PRO A 33 -27.93 24.21 14.81
C PRO A 33 -27.86 22.99 13.87
N CYS A 34 -28.36 21.82 14.31
CA CYS A 34 -28.40 20.60 13.51
C CYS A 34 -29.25 20.78 12.23
N LYS A 35 -30.30 21.61 12.28
CA LYS A 35 -31.17 21.90 11.13
C LYS A 35 -30.45 22.65 10.00
N ALA A 36 -29.39 23.40 10.33
CA ALA A 36 -28.55 24.07 9.33
C ALA A 36 -27.41 23.15 8.86
N LEU A 37 -26.83 22.36 9.76
CA LEU A 37 -25.70 21.48 9.44
C LEU A 37 -26.09 20.32 8.53
N GLY A 38 -27.21 19.62 8.82
CA GLY A 38 -27.64 18.44 8.06
C GLY A 38 -27.67 18.66 6.54
N PRO A 39 -28.42 19.66 6.02
CA PRO A 39 -28.45 19.94 4.58
C PRO A 39 -27.10 20.32 3.97
N MET A 40 -26.20 20.93 4.77
CA MET A 40 -24.84 21.24 4.31
C MET A 40 -24.01 19.96 4.16
N LEU A 41 -24.12 19.02 5.10
CA LEU A 41 -23.45 17.72 5.01
C LEU A 41 -23.97 16.89 3.82
N GLU A 42 -25.28 16.90 3.58
CA GLU A 42 -25.91 16.23 2.42
C GLU A 42 -25.42 16.80 1.09
N LYS A 43 -25.31 18.14 1.01
CA LYS A 43 -24.71 18.82 -0.15
C LYS A 43 -23.26 18.41 -0.35
N LEU A 44 -22.48 18.28 0.72
CA LEU A 44 -21.09 17.85 0.65
C LEU A 44 -20.95 16.38 0.26
N GLU A 45 -21.79 15.48 0.78
CA GLU A 45 -21.83 14.06 0.36
C GLU A 45 -22.00 13.95 -1.15
N THR A 46 -22.93 14.75 -1.71
CA THR A 46 -23.14 14.83 -3.17
C THR A 46 -21.94 15.42 -3.90
N ALA A 47 -21.37 16.53 -3.39
CA ALA A 47 -20.24 17.22 -4.03
C ALA A 47 -18.93 16.41 -3.98
N TYR A 48 -18.81 15.45 -3.07
CA TYR A 48 -17.66 14.54 -3.00
C TYR A 48 -17.89 13.26 -3.80
N GLU A 49 -19.02 13.12 -4.51
CA GLU A 49 -19.29 12.06 -5.49
C GLU A 49 -19.09 10.65 -4.92
N GLY A 50 -19.49 10.43 -3.67
CA GLY A 50 -19.33 9.13 -3.03
C GLY A 50 -17.88 8.81 -2.65
N ARG A 51 -17.01 9.80 -2.42
CA ARG A 51 -15.70 9.58 -1.75
C ARG A 51 -15.84 9.36 -0.24
N PHE A 52 -16.95 9.79 0.35
CA PHE A 52 -17.34 9.47 1.72
C PHE A 52 -18.85 9.23 1.80
N LYS A 53 -19.30 8.58 2.87
CA LYS A 53 -20.73 8.34 3.16
C LYS A 53 -21.17 9.15 4.37
N LEU A 54 -22.35 9.75 4.31
CA LEU A 54 -22.98 10.42 5.45
C LEU A 54 -23.91 9.42 6.16
N ALA A 55 -23.68 9.27 7.46
CA ALA A 55 -24.52 8.51 8.38
C ALA A 55 -25.10 9.44 9.44
N LYS A 56 -26.28 9.13 9.96
CA LYS A 56 -26.96 9.95 10.97
C LYS A 56 -27.28 9.12 12.20
N LEU A 57 -27.14 9.72 13.37
CA LEU A 57 -27.48 9.11 14.65
C LEU A 57 -28.37 10.08 15.44
N ASN A 58 -29.61 9.70 15.66
CA ASN A 58 -30.47 10.44 16.57
C ASN A 58 -30.06 10.14 18.03
N SER A 59 -29.54 11.12 18.74
CA SER A 59 -29.05 10.95 20.12
C SER A 59 -30.15 10.63 21.12
N ASP A 60 -31.40 11.01 20.84
CA ASP A 60 -32.54 10.71 21.71
C ASP A 60 -32.96 9.23 21.58
N GLU A 61 -32.84 8.67 20.37
CA GLU A 61 -33.22 7.28 20.06
C GLU A 61 -32.09 6.28 20.35
N GLN A 62 -30.84 6.71 20.17
CA GLN A 62 -29.65 5.89 20.37
C GLN A 62 -28.69 6.52 21.41
N PRO A 63 -29.16 6.76 22.66
CA PRO A 63 -28.40 7.48 23.68
C PRO A 63 -27.13 6.74 24.11
N GLU A 64 -27.10 5.41 24.00
CA GLU A 64 -25.93 4.59 24.33
C GLU A 64 -24.76 4.88 23.39
N ILE A 65 -24.97 4.80 22.08
CA ILE A 65 -23.95 5.06 21.06
C ILE A 65 -23.47 6.52 21.15
N ALA A 66 -24.42 7.45 21.20
CA ALA A 66 -24.12 8.87 21.28
C ALA A 66 -23.33 9.22 22.56
N GLY A 67 -23.68 8.59 23.69
CA GLY A 67 -23.02 8.77 24.97
C GLY A 67 -21.57 8.26 24.96
N GLN A 68 -21.33 7.07 24.39
CA GLN A 68 -19.99 6.50 24.30
C GLN A 68 -19.06 7.33 23.41
N LEU A 69 -19.52 7.73 22.22
CA LEU A 69 -18.73 8.60 21.33
C LEU A 69 -18.47 9.97 21.97
N SER A 70 -19.48 10.55 22.62
CA SER A 70 -19.33 11.81 23.36
C SER A 70 -18.29 11.70 24.48
N GLN A 71 -18.28 10.59 25.23
CA GLN A 71 -17.28 10.34 26.27
C GLN A 71 -15.87 10.15 25.69
N ALA A 72 -15.74 9.38 24.60
CA ALA A 72 -14.46 9.10 23.96
C ALA A 72 -13.78 10.39 23.44
N PHE A 73 -14.56 11.33 22.92
CA PHE A 73 -14.06 12.62 22.41
C PHE A 73 -14.14 13.77 23.42
N GLY A 74 -14.63 13.54 24.63
CA GLY A 74 -14.79 14.59 25.65
C GLY A 74 -15.83 15.66 25.28
N VAL A 75 -16.78 15.34 24.39
CA VAL A 75 -17.81 16.25 23.88
C VAL A 75 -19.09 16.09 24.69
N ARG A 76 -19.86 17.18 24.87
CA ARG A 76 -21.12 17.17 25.64
C ARG A 76 -22.29 17.88 24.94
N SER A 77 -22.10 18.28 23.69
CA SER A 77 -23.06 19.09 22.94
C SER A 77 -23.23 18.56 21.53
N ILE A 78 -24.46 18.64 21.01
CA ILE A 78 -24.79 18.38 19.62
C ILE A 78 -25.03 19.70 18.86
N PRO A 79 -24.85 19.73 17.52
CA PRO A 79 -24.42 18.63 16.66
C PRO A 79 -22.97 18.22 16.92
N PHE A 80 -22.71 16.92 16.86
CA PHE A 80 -21.37 16.35 16.97
C PHE A 80 -21.15 15.40 15.79
N CYS A 81 -20.13 15.65 14.99
CA CYS A 81 -19.80 14.82 13.84
C CYS A 81 -18.52 14.03 14.13
N VAL A 82 -18.53 12.73 13.80
CA VAL A 82 -17.38 11.83 13.99
C VAL A 82 -17.02 11.20 12.65
N MET A 83 -15.74 11.27 12.28
CA MET A 83 -15.21 10.56 11.12
C MET A 83 -14.81 9.15 11.53
N PHE A 84 -15.36 8.16 10.83
CA PHE A 84 -14.96 6.77 10.91
C PHE A 84 -14.14 6.40 9.68
N HIS A 85 -12.97 5.81 9.90
CA HIS A 85 -12.10 5.30 8.85
C HIS A 85 -11.33 4.09 9.38
N GLN A 86 -11.17 3.06 8.55
CA GLN A 86 -10.51 1.81 8.94
C GLN A 86 -11.15 1.17 10.19
N GLY A 87 -12.49 1.21 10.28
CA GLY A 87 -13.23 0.57 11.37
C GLY A 87 -13.16 1.31 12.70
N GLN A 88 -12.59 2.51 12.75
CA GLN A 88 -12.34 3.25 13.98
C GLN A 88 -12.78 4.71 13.85
N PRO A 89 -13.20 5.35 14.95
CA PRO A 89 -13.41 6.79 14.97
C PRO A 89 -12.04 7.50 15.00
N VAL A 90 -11.72 8.25 13.95
CA VAL A 90 -10.37 8.82 13.74
C VAL A 90 -10.29 10.33 14.04
N ASP A 91 -11.40 11.05 13.96
CA ASP A 91 -11.47 12.50 14.20
C ASP A 91 -12.92 12.94 14.41
N GLY A 92 -13.15 14.19 14.84
CA GLY A 92 -14.50 14.74 14.97
C GLY A 92 -14.53 16.25 15.18
N PHE A 93 -15.70 16.85 14.93
CA PHE A 93 -15.94 18.28 15.16
C PHE A 93 -17.31 18.53 15.78
N VAL A 94 -17.42 19.63 16.53
CA VAL A 94 -18.62 19.98 17.29
C VAL A 94 -19.20 21.30 16.80
N GLY A 95 -20.53 21.33 16.69
CA GLY A 95 -21.27 22.52 16.30
C GLY A 95 -21.48 22.66 14.79
N ALA A 96 -22.29 23.65 14.42
CA ALA A 96 -22.50 24.02 13.02
C ALA A 96 -21.39 24.99 12.59
N ILE A 97 -20.30 24.45 12.05
CA ILE A 97 -19.15 25.21 11.54
C ILE A 97 -19.32 25.60 10.06
N PRO A 98 -18.58 26.59 9.54
CA PRO A 98 -18.65 27.00 8.13
C PRO A 98 -18.29 25.87 7.15
N GLU A 99 -18.89 25.88 5.94
CA GLU A 99 -18.66 24.85 4.90
C GLU A 99 -17.15 24.68 4.58
N SER A 100 -16.38 25.76 4.57
CA SER A 100 -14.93 25.71 4.33
C SER A 100 -14.16 24.92 5.39
N GLU A 101 -14.61 24.99 6.65
CA GLU A 101 -13.99 24.23 7.74
C GLU A 101 -14.39 22.75 7.67
N ILE A 102 -15.63 22.45 7.27
CA ILE A 102 -16.06 21.06 7.03
C ILE A 102 -15.29 20.44 5.88
N ARG A 103 -15.08 21.16 4.77
CA ARG A 103 -14.25 20.69 3.65
C ARG A 103 -12.82 20.42 4.11
N ALA A 104 -12.21 21.37 4.82
CA ALA A 104 -10.86 21.19 5.36
C ALA A 104 -10.76 20.03 6.36
N PHE A 105 -11.85 19.69 7.07
CA PHE A 105 -11.94 18.50 7.90
C PHE A 105 -12.03 17.23 7.04
N LEU A 106 -12.93 17.20 6.05
CA LEU A 106 -13.12 16.06 5.15
C LEU A 106 -11.85 15.75 4.36
N ASP A 107 -11.18 16.76 3.80
CA ASP A 107 -9.99 16.59 2.96
C ASP A 107 -8.78 16.00 3.69
N LYS A 108 -8.82 15.91 5.04
CA LYS A 108 -7.80 15.19 5.82
C LYS A 108 -7.99 13.67 5.83
N HIS A 109 -9.22 13.23 5.61
CA HIS A 109 -9.64 11.83 5.84
C HIS A 109 -10.27 11.18 4.60
N VAL A 110 -10.74 12.00 3.67
CA VAL A 110 -11.40 11.56 2.43
C VAL A 110 -10.39 11.64 1.30
N PRO A 111 -10.13 10.53 0.59
CA PRO A 111 -9.17 10.53 -0.51
C PRO A 111 -9.55 11.54 -1.59
N GLY A 112 -8.55 12.05 -2.30
CA GLY A 112 -8.77 12.87 -3.49
C GLY A 112 -9.56 12.13 -4.57
N ALA A 113 -10.17 12.86 -5.51
CA ALA A 113 -10.86 12.22 -6.64
C ALA A 113 -9.91 11.38 -7.50
N ASP A 114 -8.74 11.96 -7.81
CA ASP A 114 -7.69 11.27 -8.56
C ASP A 114 -7.13 10.07 -7.79
N GLU A 115 -6.92 10.21 -6.48
CA GLU A 115 -6.46 9.12 -5.61
C GLU A 115 -7.45 7.95 -5.60
N LEU A 116 -8.75 8.22 -5.48
CA LEU A 116 -9.78 7.18 -5.51
C LEU A 116 -9.84 6.49 -6.88
N ALA A 117 -9.86 7.26 -7.97
CA ALA A 117 -9.90 6.71 -9.32
C ALA A 117 -8.67 5.86 -9.63
N ALA A 118 -7.47 6.34 -9.27
CA ALA A 118 -6.23 5.56 -9.40
C ALA A 118 -6.26 4.28 -8.56
N GLY A 119 -6.83 4.35 -7.35
CA GLY A 119 -7.03 3.17 -6.49
C GLY A 119 -7.94 2.12 -7.13
N GLN A 120 -9.05 2.54 -7.75
CA GLN A 120 -9.97 1.64 -8.45
C GLN A 120 -9.32 0.97 -9.66
N ASP A 121 -8.54 1.72 -10.45
CA ASP A 121 -7.80 1.15 -11.58
C ASP A 121 -6.73 0.15 -11.11
N ALA A 122 -6.03 0.43 -10.00
CA ALA A 122 -5.09 -0.51 -9.41
C ALA A 122 -5.77 -1.81 -8.93
N GLU A 123 -6.92 -1.70 -8.25
CA GLU A 123 -7.71 -2.88 -7.83
C GLU A 123 -8.24 -3.69 -9.02
N ALA A 124 -8.67 -3.01 -10.09
CA ALA A 124 -9.08 -3.66 -11.34
C ALA A 124 -7.90 -4.41 -12.00
N ALA A 125 -6.69 -3.84 -11.96
CA ALA A 125 -5.50 -4.51 -12.46
C ALA A 125 -5.17 -5.79 -11.69
N GLU A 126 -5.30 -5.78 -10.36
CA GLU A 126 -5.11 -6.97 -9.53
C GLU A 126 -6.10 -8.09 -9.90
N ALA A 127 -7.37 -7.74 -10.14
CA ALA A 127 -8.38 -8.70 -10.57
C ALA A 127 -8.05 -9.30 -11.95
N LEU A 128 -7.64 -8.47 -12.92
CA LEU A 128 -7.23 -8.91 -14.25
C LEU A 128 -6.00 -9.84 -14.21
N LEU A 129 -5.02 -9.54 -13.34
CA LEU A 129 -3.88 -10.43 -13.12
C LEU A 129 -4.30 -11.79 -12.55
N ALA A 130 -5.26 -11.81 -11.63
CA ALA A 130 -5.80 -13.07 -11.08
C ALA A 130 -6.50 -13.92 -12.15
N GLU A 131 -7.04 -13.28 -13.19
CA GLU A 131 -7.63 -13.94 -14.37
C GLU A 131 -6.60 -14.29 -15.45
N GLY A 132 -5.35 -13.84 -15.31
CA GLY A 132 -4.26 -14.06 -16.26
C GLY A 132 -4.18 -13.05 -17.41
N ASP A 133 -5.02 -12.01 -17.41
CA ASP A 133 -5.00 -10.94 -18.40
C ASP A 133 -3.97 -9.86 -18.04
N THR A 134 -2.71 -10.15 -18.38
CA THR A 134 -1.56 -9.28 -18.05
C THR A 134 -1.57 -7.97 -18.84
N ASP A 135 -2.02 -7.99 -20.10
CA ASP A 135 -2.01 -6.80 -20.96
C ASP A 135 -3.03 -5.76 -20.46
N SER A 136 -4.24 -6.20 -20.13
CA SER A 136 -5.26 -5.31 -19.56
C SER A 136 -4.86 -4.80 -18.17
N ALA A 137 -4.22 -5.64 -17.35
CA ALA A 137 -3.69 -5.21 -16.05
C ALA A 137 -2.59 -4.15 -16.18
N LEU A 138 -1.68 -4.30 -17.14
CA LEU A 138 -0.66 -3.29 -17.45
C LEU A 138 -1.28 -1.96 -17.85
N ALA A 139 -2.31 -1.97 -18.70
CA ALA A 139 -3.03 -0.77 -19.11
C ALA A 139 -3.69 -0.07 -17.92
N LYS A 140 -4.33 -0.84 -17.03
CA LYS A 140 -4.98 -0.31 -15.83
C LYS A 140 -3.98 0.31 -14.84
N LEU A 141 -2.85 -0.34 -14.60
CA LEU A 141 -1.78 0.22 -13.77
C LEU A 141 -1.17 1.48 -14.39
N GLN A 142 -1.03 1.52 -15.72
CA GLN A 142 -0.57 2.72 -16.42
C GLN A 142 -1.55 3.89 -16.24
N GLU A 143 -2.85 3.64 -16.37
CA GLU A 143 -3.92 4.62 -16.13
C GLU A 143 -3.88 5.14 -14.69
N ALA A 144 -3.80 4.24 -13.70
CA ALA A 144 -3.69 4.61 -12.28
C ALA A 144 -2.50 5.55 -12.00
N VAL A 145 -1.33 5.24 -12.56
CA VAL A 145 -0.11 6.07 -12.42
C VAL A 145 -0.21 7.41 -13.16
N ALA A 146 -1.01 7.48 -14.23
CA ALA A 146 -1.25 8.71 -14.95
C ALA A 146 -2.22 9.63 -14.22
N ILE A 147 -3.26 9.06 -13.58
CA ILE A 147 -4.26 9.77 -12.78
C ILE A 147 -3.62 10.31 -11.50
N ASP A 148 -2.92 9.45 -10.75
CA ASP A 148 -2.18 9.85 -9.56
C ASP A 148 -0.69 9.49 -9.69
N PRO A 149 0.13 10.41 -10.25
CA PRO A 149 1.57 10.21 -10.37
C PRO A 149 2.30 10.07 -9.04
N ALA A 150 1.69 10.53 -7.93
CA ALA A 150 2.21 10.41 -6.58
C ALA A 150 1.85 9.08 -5.93
N ASN A 151 0.94 8.28 -6.51
CA ASN A 151 0.65 6.92 -6.05
C ASN A 151 1.85 6.00 -6.29
N GLU A 152 2.69 5.90 -5.28
CA GLU A 152 3.89 5.09 -5.33
C GLU A 152 3.61 3.59 -5.34
N SER A 153 2.47 3.14 -4.79
CA SER A 153 2.11 1.71 -4.83
C SER A 153 1.78 1.30 -6.26
N ALA A 154 0.84 2.00 -6.89
CA ALA A 154 0.46 1.74 -8.28
C ALA A 154 1.67 1.82 -9.22
N ARG A 155 2.57 2.80 -9.02
CA ARG A 155 3.80 2.91 -9.81
C ARG A 155 4.74 1.74 -9.59
N PHE A 156 4.91 1.29 -8.35
CA PHE A 156 5.74 0.14 -8.04
C PHE A 156 5.20 -1.13 -8.70
N ASP A 157 3.90 -1.38 -8.57
CA ASP A 157 3.24 -2.56 -9.16
C ASP A 157 3.30 -2.53 -10.70
N TYR A 158 3.09 -1.36 -11.30
CA TYR A 158 3.26 -1.14 -12.74
C TYR A 158 4.68 -1.47 -13.22
N LEU A 159 5.70 -0.93 -12.54
CA LEU A 159 7.10 -1.18 -12.89
C LEU A 159 7.47 -2.66 -12.73
N ARG A 160 7.00 -3.29 -11.65
CA ARG A 160 7.24 -4.71 -11.40
C ARG A 160 6.66 -5.55 -12.53
N LEU A 161 5.40 -5.31 -12.90
CA LEU A 161 4.72 -6.05 -13.94
C LEU A 161 5.36 -5.84 -15.32
N LEU A 162 5.79 -4.62 -15.66
CA LEU A 162 6.51 -4.35 -16.90
C LEU A 162 7.82 -5.14 -16.98
N ILE A 163 8.62 -5.16 -15.91
CA ILE A 163 9.89 -5.89 -15.88
C ILE A 163 9.64 -7.40 -15.99
N GLU A 164 8.66 -7.92 -15.25
CA GLU A 164 8.29 -9.34 -15.30
C GLU A 164 7.84 -9.76 -16.70
N THR A 165 7.01 -8.95 -17.34
CA THR A 165 6.46 -9.21 -18.69
C THR A 165 7.51 -8.98 -19.77
N SER A 166 8.54 -8.16 -19.51
CA SER A 166 9.63 -7.91 -20.46
C SER A 166 10.43 -9.16 -20.84
N ARG A 167 10.38 -10.21 -20.01
CA ARG A 167 11.00 -11.51 -20.30
C ARG A 167 10.40 -12.18 -21.54
N SER A 168 9.09 -12.00 -21.77
CA SER A 168 8.39 -12.49 -22.96
C SER A 168 8.17 -11.41 -24.00
N ASN A 169 8.19 -10.14 -23.60
CA ASN A 169 8.04 -8.99 -24.49
C ASN A 169 9.12 -7.91 -24.25
N PRO A 170 10.30 -8.02 -24.90
CA PRO A 170 11.45 -7.16 -24.62
C PRO A 170 11.23 -5.64 -24.78
N GLU A 171 10.25 -5.21 -25.58
CA GLU A 171 9.96 -3.77 -25.77
C GLU A 171 9.46 -3.09 -24.49
N LEU A 172 8.85 -3.86 -23.57
CA LEU A 172 8.36 -3.35 -22.28
C LEU A 172 9.49 -2.92 -21.35
N LEU A 173 10.73 -3.39 -21.56
CA LEU A 173 11.87 -2.98 -20.74
C LEU A 173 12.17 -1.49 -20.90
N ALA A 174 12.07 -0.96 -22.13
CA ALA A 174 12.24 0.47 -22.41
C ALA A 174 11.11 1.31 -21.77
N GLN A 175 9.87 0.80 -21.81
CA GLN A 175 8.72 1.41 -21.14
C GLN A 175 8.90 1.44 -19.61
N ALA A 176 9.40 0.35 -19.02
CA ALA A 176 9.71 0.29 -17.59
C ALA A 176 10.76 1.33 -17.19
N ARG A 177 11.83 1.46 -17.99
CA ARG A 177 12.86 2.48 -17.78
C ARG A 177 12.28 3.90 -17.81
N GLN A 178 11.39 4.19 -18.75
CA GLN A 178 10.72 5.49 -18.83
C GLN A 178 9.82 5.75 -17.62
N ALA A 179 9.00 4.77 -17.22
CA ALA A 179 8.10 4.89 -16.07
C ALA A 179 8.84 5.05 -14.73
N TYR A 180 10.10 4.59 -14.66
CA TYR A 180 10.98 4.70 -13.50
C TYR A 180 11.63 6.08 -13.35
N GLN A 181 11.83 6.84 -14.44
CA GLN A 181 12.55 8.13 -14.41
C GLN A 181 12.05 9.12 -13.35
N PRO A 182 10.73 9.31 -13.13
CA PRO A 182 10.22 10.26 -12.13
C PRO A 182 10.58 9.91 -10.68
N VAL A 183 10.92 8.65 -10.41
CA VAL A 183 11.26 8.16 -9.07
C VAL A 183 12.74 7.82 -8.90
N ALA A 184 13.53 7.83 -9.97
CA ALA A 184 14.92 7.39 -9.98
C ALA A 184 15.87 8.15 -9.02
N GLN A 185 15.54 9.39 -8.66
CA GLN A 185 16.34 10.22 -7.75
C GLN A 185 15.60 10.59 -6.46
N ARG A 186 14.40 10.04 -6.25
CA ARG A 186 13.61 10.35 -5.06
C ARG A 186 14.16 9.54 -3.88
N VAL A 187 14.54 10.22 -2.81
CA VAL A 187 14.86 9.57 -1.54
C VAL A 187 13.53 9.23 -0.86
N LEU A 188 13.16 7.95 -0.90
CA LEU A 188 11.93 7.45 -0.31
C LEU A 188 12.23 6.63 0.95
N PRO A 189 11.31 6.60 1.94
CA PRO A 189 11.55 5.84 3.17
C PRO A 189 11.72 4.33 2.91
N ASN A 190 11.19 3.84 1.79
CA ASN A 190 11.17 2.44 1.41
C ASN A 190 12.13 2.25 0.23
N ALA A 191 13.15 1.41 0.38
CA ALA A 191 14.17 1.15 -0.65
C ALA A 191 13.65 0.36 -1.88
N ARG A 192 12.32 0.26 -2.03
CA ARG A 192 11.65 -0.51 -3.09
C ARG A 192 11.96 -0.01 -4.50
N PHE A 193 12.08 1.32 -4.68
CA PHE A 193 12.40 1.88 -6.00
C PHE A 193 13.88 1.73 -6.34
N ASP A 194 14.79 1.80 -5.37
CA ASP A 194 16.19 1.44 -5.59
C ASP A 194 16.31 -0.01 -6.06
N ALA A 195 15.52 -0.91 -5.45
CA ALA A 195 15.45 -2.31 -5.87
C ALA A 195 14.94 -2.48 -7.31
N ILE A 196 13.90 -1.74 -7.70
CA ILE A 196 13.42 -1.70 -9.10
C ILE A 196 14.51 -1.19 -10.03
N GLY A 197 15.24 -0.13 -9.66
CA GLY A 197 16.38 0.37 -10.42
C GLY A 197 17.44 -0.70 -10.66
N HIS A 198 17.81 -1.43 -9.61
CA HIS A 198 18.74 -2.57 -9.72
C HIS A 198 18.20 -3.69 -10.61
N TRP A 199 16.89 -3.98 -10.58
CA TRP A 199 16.29 -5.00 -11.42
C TRP A 199 16.27 -4.60 -12.89
N LEU A 200 15.96 -3.34 -13.19
CA LEU A 200 16.06 -2.79 -14.55
C LEU A 200 17.48 -2.87 -15.08
N ASP A 201 18.46 -2.47 -14.28
CA ASP A 201 19.88 -2.50 -14.67
C ASP A 201 20.37 -3.94 -14.91
N ALA A 202 19.89 -4.90 -14.11
CA ALA A 202 20.15 -6.32 -14.32
C ALA A 202 19.49 -6.83 -15.61
N SER A 203 18.24 -6.46 -15.85
CA SER A 203 17.47 -6.88 -17.03
C SER A 203 18.05 -6.35 -18.33
N GLU A 204 18.52 -5.10 -18.36
CA GLU A 204 19.19 -4.53 -19.52
C GLU A 204 20.55 -5.17 -19.78
N LYS A 205 21.35 -5.40 -18.72
CA LYS A 205 22.65 -6.07 -18.86
C LYS A 205 22.51 -7.53 -19.30
N ALA A 206 21.44 -8.22 -18.89
CA ALA A 206 21.20 -9.60 -19.26
C ALA A 206 21.08 -9.81 -20.78
N VAL A 207 20.68 -8.79 -21.53
CA VAL A 207 20.58 -8.84 -23.01
C VAL A 207 21.92 -9.14 -23.67
N THR A 208 23.02 -8.67 -23.08
CA THR A 208 24.39 -8.83 -23.60
C THR A 208 25.29 -9.62 -22.66
N ALA A 209 24.72 -10.29 -21.65
CA ALA A 209 25.48 -11.03 -20.67
C ALA A 209 26.11 -12.29 -21.28
N ARG A 210 27.24 -12.71 -20.72
CA ARG A 210 27.83 -14.02 -21.00
C ARG A 210 26.86 -15.12 -20.60
N SER A 211 26.99 -16.28 -21.25
CA SER A 211 26.21 -17.46 -20.86
C SER A 211 26.58 -17.91 -19.44
N HIS A 212 25.65 -18.59 -18.77
CA HIS A 212 25.89 -19.12 -17.42
C HIS A 212 27.10 -20.07 -17.40
N ASP A 213 27.32 -20.85 -18.46
CA ASP A 213 28.45 -21.78 -18.58
C ASP A 213 29.80 -21.05 -18.66
N GLU A 214 29.87 -19.97 -19.44
CA GLU A 214 31.07 -19.14 -19.55
C GLU A 214 31.40 -18.45 -18.21
N LEU A 215 30.38 -17.94 -17.53
CA LEU A 215 30.52 -17.32 -16.22
C LEU A 215 30.97 -18.34 -15.17
N ALA A 216 30.36 -19.53 -15.16
CA ALA A 216 30.75 -20.61 -14.26
C ALA A 216 32.20 -21.05 -14.50
N ALA A 217 32.65 -21.17 -15.75
CA ALA A 217 34.03 -21.51 -16.10
C ALA A 217 35.04 -20.44 -15.65
N ALA A 218 34.70 -19.15 -15.82
CA ALA A 218 35.53 -18.04 -15.33
C ALA A 218 35.67 -18.07 -13.81
N ILE A 219 34.56 -18.25 -13.08
CA ILE A 219 34.54 -18.33 -11.62
C ILE A 219 35.29 -19.56 -11.10
N ALA A 220 35.23 -20.69 -11.81
CA ALA A 220 35.98 -21.90 -11.46
C ALA A 220 37.49 -21.70 -11.60
N THR A 221 37.91 -20.90 -12.59
CA THR A 221 39.32 -20.56 -12.84
C THR A 221 39.83 -19.55 -11.80
N ASN A 222 39.02 -18.56 -11.44
CA ASN A 222 39.32 -17.57 -10.41
C ASN A 222 38.12 -17.37 -9.48
N LYS A 223 38.18 -17.96 -8.28
CA LYS A 223 37.11 -17.87 -7.27
C LYS A 223 36.85 -16.44 -6.77
N ARG A 224 37.78 -15.51 -7.00
CA ARG A 224 37.66 -14.07 -6.67
C ARG A 224 37.34 -13.21 -7.90
N ASP A 225 36.92 -13.81 -9.02
CA ASP A 225 36.34 -13.08 -10.14
C ASP A 225 34.92 -12.61 -9.75
N PHE A 226 34.88 -11.53 -8.98
CA PHE A 226 33.64 -10.95 -8.47
C PHE A 226 32.83 -10.28 -9.58
N ASP A 227 33.48 -9.80 -10.65
CA ASP A 227 32.78 -9.25 -11.81
C ASP A 227 31.97 -10.35 -12.52
N ALA A 228 32.57 -11.51 -12.82
CA ALA A 228 31.85 -12.64 -13.40
C ALA A 228 30.77 -13.18 -12.47
N ARG A 229 31.03 -13.23 -11.17
CA ARG A 229 30.03 -13.70 -10.20
C ARG A 229 28.86 -12.73 -10.06
N PHE A 230 29.13 -11.42 -10.09
CA PHE A 230 28.08 -10.41 -10.06
C PHE A 230 27.26 -10.43 -11.34
N GLU A 231 27.88 -10.58 -12.51
CA GLU A 231 27.17 -10.75 -13.78
C GLU A 231 26.25 -11.98 -13.77
N LEU A 232 26.72 -13.11 -13.22
CA LEU A 232 25.88 -14.30 -13.01
C LEU A 232 24.69 -14.00 -12.07
N ALA A 233 24.93 -13.30 -10.96
CA ALA A 233 23.85 -12.87 -10.08
C ALA A 233 22.83 -11.95 -10.79
N GLN A 234 23.30 -11.03 -11.63
CA GLN A 234 22.43 -10.14 -12.41
C GLN A 234 21.58 -10.92 -13.43
N SER A 235 22.15 -11.96 -14.06
CA SER A 235 21.39 -12.81 -14.99
C SER A 235 20.25 -13.56 -14.28
N PHE A 236 20.49 -14.11 -13.08
CA PHE A 236 19.44 -14.72 -12.26
C PHE A 236 18.41 -13.69 -11.81
N PHE A 237 18.85 -12.50 -11.42
CA PHE A 237 17.95 -11.44 -10.98
C PHE A 237 17.01 -10.99 -12.11
N ALA A 238 17.56 -10.75 -13.31
CA ALA A 238 16.79 -10.44 -14.51
C ALA A 238 15.72 -11.51 -14.81
N ALA A 239 16.08 -12.79 -14.65
CA ALA A 239 15.17 -13.91 -14.83
C ALA A 239 14.09 -14.06 -13.74
N GLY A 240 14.14 -13.27 -12.66
CA GLY A 240 13.27 -13.44 -11.49
C GLY A 240 13.68 -14.58 -10.56
N ALA A 241 14.86 -15.19 -10.80
CA ALA A 241 15.44 -16.27 -10.01
C ALA A 241 16.15 -15.71 -8.75
N PHE A 242 15.37 -15.06 -7.87
CA PHE A 242 15.89 -14.23 -6.77
C PHE A 242 16.80 -14.98 -5.79
N THR A 243 16.47 -16.22 -5.42
CA THR A 243 17.28 -17.01 -4.47
C THR A 243 18.66 -17.35 -5.03
N GLN A 244 18.74 -17.73 -6.31
CA GLN A 244 20.01 -17.98 -7.00
C GLN A 244 20.85 -16.71 -7.11
N ALA A 245 20.23 -15.57 -7.40
CA ALA A 245 20.91 -14.28 -7.39
C ALA A 245 21.48 -13.94 -6.00
N LEU A 246 20.69 -14.13 -4.94
CA LEU A 246 21.12 -13.90 -3.56
C LEU A 246 22.30 -14.80 -3.16
N ASP A 247 22.30 -16.07 -3.58
CA ASP A 247 23.40 -16.98 -3.27
C ASP A 247 24.72 -16.53 -3.91
N GLU A 248 24.71 -16.11 -5.18
CA GLU A 248 25.92 -15.59 -5.84
C GLU A 248 26.42 -14.27 -5.23
N LEU A 249 25.49 -13.37 -4.85
CA LEU A 249 25.83 -12.12 -4.17
C LEU A 249 26.44 -12.38 -2.78
N LEU A 250 25.95 -13.38 -2.04
CA LEU A 250 26.50 -13.74 -0.74
C LEU A 250 27.94 -14.23 -0.85
N GLU A 251 28.25 -15.00 -1.89
CA GLU A 251 29.62 -15.47 -2.15
C GLU A 251 30.61 -14.31 -2.39
N ILE A 252 30.16 -13.20 -3.00
CA ILE A 252 30.96 -11.96 -3.08
C ILE A 252 31.15 -11.39 -1.68
N LEU A 253 30.05 -11.17 -0.94
CA LEU A 253 30.06 -10.52 0.38
C LEU A 253 30.88 -11.29 1.43
N MET A 254 30.93 -12.62 1.33
CA MET A 254 31.76 -13.46 2.20
C MET A 254 33.26 -13.29 1.96
N ARG A 255 33.69 -12.78 0.79
CA ARG A 255 35.10 -12.65 0.42
C ARG A 255 35.57 -11.20 0.32
N ASP A 256 34.68 -10.28 0.00
CA ASP A 256 34.92 -8.84 -0.08
C ASP A 256 33.61 -8.06 0.05
N LYS A 257 33.39 -7.46 1.23
CA LYS A 257 32.18 -6.71 1.56
C LYS A 257 32.09 -5.36 0.86
N SER A 258 33.26 -4.77 0.57
CA SER A 258 33.40 -3.43 0.00
C SER A 258 33.50 -3.42 -1.52
N TRP A 259 33.56 -4.59 -2.13
CA TRP A 259 33.71 -4.74 -3.57
C TRP A 259 32.72 -3.83 -4.32
N ASN A 260 33.26 -3.06 -5.25
CA ASN A 260 32.54 -2.11 -6.08
C ASN A 260 31.64 -1.13 -5.30
N GLY A 261 32.13 -0.59 -4.17
CA GLY A 261 31.38 0.38 -3.37
C GLY A 261 30.12 -0.20 -2.72
N GLU A 262 30.23 -1.44 -2.26
CA GLU A 262 29.15 -2.24 -1.64
C GLU A 262 27.99 -2.56 -2.59
N LEU A 263 28.21 -2.53 -3.91
CA LEU A 263 27.15 -2.80 -4.88
C LEU A 263 26.48 -4.16 -4.66
N ALA A 264 27.25 -5.20 -4.36
CA ALA A 264 26.70 -6.53 -4.06
C ALA A 264 25.74 -6.51 -2.86
N ARG A 265 26.05 -5.73 -1.82
CA ARG A 265 25.19 -5.59 -0.63
C ARG A 265 23.90 -4.84 -0.96
N LYS A 266 23.99 -3.75 -1.73
CA LYS A 266 22.85 -2.93 -2.14
C LYS A 266 21.86 -3.75 -2.98
N VAL A 267 22.35 -4.47 -3.98
CA VAL A 267 21.52 -5.36 -4.81
C VAL A 267 20.91 -6.48 -3.97
N TYR A 268 21.68 -7.11 -3.06
CA TYR A 268 21.16 -8.16 -2.18
C TYR A 268 19.98 -7.66 -1.32
N VAL A 269 20.13 -6.50 -0.69
CA VAL A 269 19.05 -5.89 0.11
C VAL A 269 17.86 -5.53 -0.77
N GLY A 270 18.11 -5.01 -1.98
CA GLY A 270 17.04 -4.72 -2.94
C GLY A 270 16.23 -5.95 -3.32
N ILE A 271 16.89 -7.10 -3.59
CA ILE A 271 16.17 -8.35 -3.88
C ILE A 271 15.31 -8.79 -2.70
N LEU A 272 15.81 -8.68 -1.46
CA LEU A 272 15.01 -9.01 -0.27
C LEU A 272 13.79 -8.10 -0.11
N GLU A 273 13.92 -6.82 -0.48
CA GLU A 273 12.80 -5.88 -0.49
C GLU A 273 11.73 -6.31 -1.51
N LEU A 274 12.14 -6.67 -2.74
CA LEU A 274 11.22 -7.15 -3.78
C LEU A 274 10.52 -8.47 -3.40
N MET A 275 11.20 -9.34 -2.67
CA MET A 275 10.63 -10.61 -2.18
C MET A 275 9.67 -10.44 -1.00
N THR A 276 9.77 -9.32 -0.27
CA THR A 276 8.92 -9.08 0.90
C THR A 276 7.52 -8.71 0.43
N LYS A 277 6.53 -9.54 0.81
CA LYS A 277 5.13 -9.23 0.49
C LYS A 277 4.71 -7.94 1.22
N PRO A 278 3.95 -7.05 0.57
CA PRO A 278 3.29 -5.95 1.26
C PRO A 278 2.48 -6.51 2.44
N ALA A 279 2.47 -5.80 3.56
CA ALA A 279 1.53 -6.13 4.62
C ALA A 279 0.10 -6.12 4.01
N PRO A 280 -0.71 -7.16 4.25
CA PRO A 280 -2.08 -7.15 3.75
C PRO A 280 -2.79 -5.89 4.25
N LYS A 281 -3.52 -5.19 3.36
CA LYS A 281 -4.56 -4.23 3.78
C LYS A 281 -5.40 -4.96 4.83
N ALA A 282 -5.58 -4.36 6.01
CA ALA A 282 -6.20 -5.00 7.16
C ALA A 282 -7.46 -5.76 6.74
N ALA A 283 -7.38 -7.09 6.73
CA ALA A 283 -8.51 -7.93 6.38
C ALA A 283 -9.54 -7.83 7.51
N PRO A 284 -10.85 -7.92 7.22
CA PRO A 284 -11.88 -7.92 8.25
C PRO A 284 -11.65 -9.15 9.14
N GLU A 285 -11.27 -8.92 10.40
CA GLU A 285 -11.34 -9.95 11.41
C GLU A 285 -12.81 -10.35 11.54
N LYS A 286 -13.12 -11.63 11.29
CA LYS A 286 -14.43 -12.18 11.62
C LYS A 286 -14.56 -12.19 13.13
N SER A 287 -15.26 -11.21 13.70
CA SER A 287 -15.66 -11.27 15.10
C SER A 287 -16.57 -12.51 15.26
N ALA A 288 -16.16 -13.42 16.14
CA ALA A 288 -16.95 -14.58 16.48
C ALA A 288 -18.20 -14.10 17.23
N ALA A 289 -19.37 -14.53 16.76
CA ALA A 289 -20.65 -14.19 17.33
C ALA A 289 -20.73 -14.55 18.83
N ASP A 290 -20.76 -13.55 19.70
CA ASP A 290 -21.51 -13.61 20.96
C ASP A 290 -21.76 -12.19 21.56
N LYS A 291 -23.04 -11.77 21.51
CA LYS A 291 -23.67 -10.53 22.06
C LYS A 291 -23.19 -9.17 21.51
N PRO A 292 -24.11 -8.21 21.26
CA PRO A 292 -23.77 -6.88 20.76
C PRO A 292 -23.13 -6.09 21.90
N LYS A 293 -21.81 -6.07 21.95
CA LYS A 293 -21.04 -5.29 22.91
C LYS A 293 -20.17 -4.34 22.09
N LEU A 294 -20.44 -3.04 22.23
CA LEU A 294 -19.66 -1.97 21.58
C LEU A 294 -18.22 -2.01 22.14
N GLU A 295 -17.30 -2.65 21.44
CA GLU A 295 -15.87 -2.68 21.80
C GLU A 295 -15.10 -1.83 20.78
N LEU A 296 -14.71 -0.61 21.18
CA LEU A 296 -14.01 0.40 20.36
C LEU A 296 -12.47 0.20 20.31
N THR A 297 -11.97 -0.99 20.66
CA THR A 297 -10.52 -1.24 20.73
C THR A 297 -10.15 -2.52 19.99
N GLY A 298 -9.66 -2.39 18.75
CA GLY A 298 -9.12 -3.48 17.96
C GLY A 298 -7.69 -3.86 18.39
N HIS A 299 -7.43 -5.15 18.57
CA HIS A 299 -6.07 -5.69 18.71
C HIS A 299 -5.50 -5.92 17.31
N SER A 300 -4.31 -5.40 16.99
CA SER A 300 -3.68 -5.68 15.69
C SER A 300 -2.93 -7.02 15.73
N ALA A 301 -3.28 -7.93 14.82
CA ALA A 301 -2.53 -9.15 14.58
C ALA A 301 -1.25 -8.85 13.77
N ALA A 302 -0.10 -9.32 14.26
CA ALA A 302 1.18 -9.18 13.56
C ALA A 302 1.23 -10.06 12.30
N VAL A 303 1.65 -9.48 11.18
CA VAL A 303 1.82 -10.14 9.88
C VAL A 303 2.88 -11.24 9.96
N GLY A 304 2.55 -12.45 9.47
CA GLY A 304 3.48 -13.59 9.42
C GLY A 304 4.62 -13.37 8.42
N ALA A 305 5.87 -13.53 8.87
CA ALA A 305 7.07 -13.35 8.06
C ALA A 305 7.31 -14.50 7.06
N ASP A 306 7.83 -14.20 5.87
CA ASP A 306 8.24 -15.19 4.88
C ASP A 306 9.52 -15.91 5.34
N PRO A 307 9.50 -17.25 5.55
CA PRO A 307 10.62 -17.99 6.12
C PRO A 307 11.86 -17.98 5.22
N VAL A 308 11.69 -17.87 3.89
CA VAL A 308 12.81 -17.81 2.95
C VAL A 308 13.50 -16.46 3.05
N VAL A 309 12.74 -15.36 3.04
CA VAL A 309 13.29 -14.01 3.18
C VAL A 309 14.05 -13.86 4.50
N ASP A 310 13.48 -14.38 5.60
CA ASP A 310 14.13 -14.34 6.92
C ASP A 310 15.42 -15.16 6.97
N GLN A 311 15.47 -16.30 6.30
CA GLN A 311 16.69 -17.09 6.18
C GLN A 311 17.81 -16.30 5.50
N TYR A 312 17.53 -15.64 4.38
CA TYR A 312 18.53 -14.83 3.66
C TYR A 312 18.91 -13.56 4.45
N ARG A 313 17.97 -12.89 5.13
CA ARG A 313 18.29 -11.80 6.06
C ARG A 313 19.30 -12.23 7.13
N ARG A 314 19.10 -13.40 7.75
CA ARG A 314 20.04 -13.95 8.74
C ARG A 314 21.41 -14.25 8.14
N ARG A 315 21.46 -14.84 6.94
CA ARG A 315 22.72 -15.10 6.22
C ARG A 315 23.50 -13.81 5.97
N LEU A 316 22.82 -12.76 5.49
CA LEU A 316 23.43 -11.45 5.30
C LEU A 316 23.97 -10.88 6.61
N SER A 317 23.18 -10.92 7.70
CA SER A 317 23.63 -10.43 9.01
C SER A 317 24.89 -11.15 9.49
N MET A 318 24.94 -12.49 9.37
CA MET A 318 26.13 -13.27 9.75
C MET A 318 27.35 -12.89 8.93
N THR A 319 27.20 -12.76 7.61
CA THR A 319 28.30 -12.41 6.70
C THR A 319 28.80 -10.98 6.90
N VAL A 320 27.92 -10.02 7.20
CA VAL A 320 28.33 -8.62 7.38
C VAL A 320 28.99 -8.40 8.74
N LEU A 321 28.56 -9.12 9.78
CA LEU A 321 29.13 -9.01 11.14
C LEU A 321 30.44 -9.78 11.35
N SER A 322 30.74 -10.80 10.52
CA SER A 322 31.97 -11.62 10.61
C SER A 322 33.17 -10.99 9.93
#